data_AF-A0A369V9K6-F1
#
_entry.id   AF-A0A369V9K6-F1
#
_cell.length_a   1.000
_cell.length_b   1.000
_cell.length_c   1.000
_cell.angle_alpha   90.00
_cell.angle_beta   90.00
_cell.angle_gamma   90.00
#
_symmetry.space_group_name_H-M   'P 1'
#
loop_
_entity.id
_entity.type
_entity.pdbx_description
1 polymer ?
#
loop_
_entity_poly.entity_id
_entity_poly.type
_entity_poly.pdbx_seq_one_letter_code
_entity_poly.pdbx_strand_id
1 'polypeptide(L)'
;MREGRAAGARRWALPVLCALLLTGCQSPAGPAGDGPGGTASGSGRHGGGTAAAAVPPSGFGKVFLAVGECGSFGTVGSTEVPCGSERAAARVVARRDGRASDGPPCPATTDFVLHISEQRPAADEDGDGAVPQGYACMRKLQPPHPGDPGAGGGPRTIVGDCVHDTGDGKVRETACDGTGEREPRFKVVEAVKDRADCPASTGLYVRLGGARPVGCARPL
;
A
#
# COMPACT_ATOMS: atom_id res chain seq x y z
N MET A 1 -10.36 5.52 -57.67
CA MET A 1 -11.03 4.29 -58.15
C MET A 1 -11.03 3.29 -57.02
N ARG A 2 -12.22 2.77 -56.69
CA ARG A 2 -12.53 1.46 -56.07
C ARG A 2 -11.79 1.06 -54.78
N GLU A 3 -12.37 0.46 -53.76
CA GLU A 3 -13.67 -0.06 -53.34
C GLU A 3 -13.37 -0.44 -51.86
N GLY A 4 -14.22 -0.17 -50.87
CA GLY A 4 -15.26 -1.14 -50.52
C GLY A 4 -15.55 -1.06 -49.01
N ARG A 5 -16.85 -1.12 -48.72
CA ARG A 5 -17.50 -1.11 -47.39
C ARG A 5 -17.17 -2.38 -46.60
N ALA A 6 -17.33 -2.35 -45.27
CA ALA A 6 -18.39 -3.10 -44.59
C ALA A 6 -18.31 -2.98 -43.06
N ALA A 7 -19.44 -2.56 -42.48
CA ALA A 7 -19.77 -2.74 -41.07
C ALA A 7 -20.05 -4.23 -40.78
N GLY A 8 -19.68 -4.69 -39.58
CA GLY A 8 -19.95 -6.05 -39.12
C GLY A 8 -20.00 -6.11 -37.60
N ALA A 9 -21.09 -5.64 -37.01
CA ALA A 9 -21.39 -5.82 -35.59
C ALA A 9 -21.75 -7.30 -35.34
N ARG A 10 -20.87 -8.05 -34.68
CA ARG A 10 -21.13 -9.45 -34.30
C ARG A 10 -21.44 -9.52 -32.81
N ARG A 11 -22.74 -9.42 -32.49
CA ARG A 11 -23.31 -9.73 -31.17
C ARG A 11 -23.22 -11.24 -30.97
N TRP A 12 -22.38 -11.70 -30.04
CA TRP A 12 -22.42 -13.07 -29.54
C TRP A 12 -23.08 -13.04 -28.17
N ALA A 13 -24.31 -13.56 -28.11
CA ALA A 13 -25.01 -13.87 -26.88
C ALA A 13 -24.43 -15.18 -26.32
N LEU A 14 -23.92 -15.15 -25.09
CA LEU A 14 -23.54 -16.32 -24.31
C LEU A 14 -24.64 -16.56 -23.25
N PRO A 15 -25.24 -17.76 -23.17
CA PRO A 15 -26.24 -18.06 -22.16
C PRO A 15 -25.62 -18.26 -20.78
N VAL A 16 -26.27 -17.65 -19.79
CA VAL A 16 -26.07 -17.81 -18.35
C VAL A 16 -26.55 -19.20 -17.95
N LEU A 17 -25.69 -20.00 -17.31
CA LEU A 17 -26.07 -21.24 -16.63
C LEU A 17 -25.79 -21.09 -15.13
N CYS A 18 -26.83 -20.80 -14.36
CA CYS A 18 -26.81 -20.83 -12.90
C CYS A 18 -27.07 -22.26 -12.42
N ALA A 19 -26.09 -22.88 -11.76
CA ALA A 19 -26.30 -24.09 -10.97
C ALA A 19 -25.99 -23.76 -9.49
N LEU A 20 -27.05 -23.51 -8.72
CA LEU A 20 -27.02 -23.40 -7.27
C LEU A 20 -27.12 -24.81 -6.66
N LEU A 21 -26.01 -25.34 -6.16
CA LEU A 21 -26.02 -26.49 -5.26
C LEU A 21 -26.02 -25.99 -3.82
N LEU A 22 -27.19 -26.05 -3.19
CA LEU A 22 -27.36 -25.88 -1.74
C LEU A 22 -26.92 -27.18 -1.05
N THR A 23 -25.68 -27.23 -0.59
CA THR A 23 -25.24 -28.23 0.40
C THR A 23 -25.27 -27.60 1.78
N GLY A 24 -26.30 -27.95 2.57
CA GLY A 24 -26.36 -27.62 4.00
C GLY A 24 -25.41 -28.48 4.81
N CYS A 25 -24.55 -27.84 5.61
CA CYS A 25 -23.80 -28.51 6.67
C CYS A 25 -24.67 -28.56 7.93
N GLN A 26 -25.22 -29.74 8.19
CA GLN A 26 -25.93 -30.08 9.43
C GLN A 26 -24.89 -30.64 10.41
N SER A 27 -24.61 -29.93 11.49
CA SER A 27 -23.78 -30.44 12.59
C SER A 27 -24.59 -31.44 13.41
N PRO A 28 -24.13 -32.68 13.63
CA PRO A 28 -24.81 -33.61 14.51
C PRO A 28 -24.58 -33.21 15.99
N ALA A 29 -25.69 -32.96 16.68
CA ALA A 29 -25.78 -33.04 18.11
C ALA A 29 -25.81 -34.51 18.55
N GLY A 30 -25.09 -34.83 19.63
CA GLY A 30 -25.24 -36.06 20.40
C GLY A 30 -24.12 -36.22 21.42
N PRO A 31 -24.34 -36.98 22.51
CA PRO A 31 -25.46 -36.86 23.44
C PRO A 31 -24.97 -36.62 24.89
N ALA A 32 -25.92 -36.22 25.74
CA ALA A 32 -25.75 -36.13 27.19
C ALA A 32 -25.39 -37.48 27.82
N GLY A 33 -24.50 -37.44 28.81
CA GLY A 33 -24.23 -38.52 29.75
C GLY A 33 -23.86 -37.92 31.10
N ASP A 34 -24.79 -37.96 32.05
CA ASP A 34 -24.62 -37.48 33.42
C ASP A 34 -23.95 -38.52 34.34
N GLY A 35 -22.75 -38.17 34.84
CA GLY A 35 -22.18 -38.40 36.20
C GLY A 35 -21.97 -39.82 36.77
N PRO A 36 -21.40 -39.95 38.00
CA PRO A 36 -20.53 -39.04 38.77
C PRO A 36 -19.29 -39.70 39.46
N GLY A 37 -18.32 -38.88 39.90
CA GLY A 37 -17.50 -39.10 41.12
C GLY A 37 -16.15 -39.81 41.01
N GLY A 38 -15.07 -39.15 41.48
CA GLY A 38 -13.79 -39.80 41.80
C GLY A 38 -12.57 -38.87 41.88
N THR A 39 -12.25 -38.39 43.08
CA THR A 39 -11.06 -37.62 43.46
C THR A 39 -9.77 -38.47 43.48
N ALA A 40 -8.64 -37.95 42.96
CA ALA A 40 -7.32 -38.06 43.60
C ALA A 40 -6.21 -37.32 42.82
N SER A 41 -5.33 -36.70 43.61
CA SER A 41 -4.16 -35.88 43.27
C SER A 41 -3.12 -36.53 42.36
N GLY A 42 -2.48 -35.69 41.54
CA GLY A 42 -1.19 -35.97 40.91
C GLY A 42 -0.45 -34.67 40.62
N SER A 43 0.52 -34.32 41.48
CA SER A 43 1.37 -33.15 41.30
C SER A 43 2.34 -33.35 40.14
N GLY A 44 2.42 -32.40 39.21
CA GLY A 44 3.41 -32.35 38.15
C GLY A 44 3.78 -30.91 37.85
N ARG A 45 5.00 -30.54 38.25
CA ARG A 45 5.55 -29.19 38.31
C ARG A 45 6.42 -28.96 37.07
N HIS A 46 6.47 -27.71 36.61
CA HIS A 46 7.45 -27.09 35.67
C HIS A 46 7.21 -27.26 34.16
N GLY A 47 6.65 -26.20 33.58
CA GLY A 47 6.86 -25.82 32.19
C GLY A 47 6.59 -24.32 32.08
N GLY A 48 7.63 -23.51 32.30
CA GLY A 48 7.58 -22.06 32.18
C GLY A 48 7.26 -21.65 30.75
N GLY A 49 5.97 -21.59 30.42
CA GLY A 49 5.49 -20.76 29.33
C GLY A 49 5.34 -19.36 29.88
N THR A 50 6.34 -18.51 29.64
CA THR A 50 6.11 -17.06 29.59
C THR A 50 4.89 -16.85 28.69
N ALA A 51 3.75 -16.59 29.31
CA ALA A 51 2.57 -16.14 28.62
C ALA A 51 3.05 -14.93 27.80
N ALA A 52 3.10 -15.12 26.49
CA ALA A 52 3.32 -14.05 25.55
C ALA A 52 2.42 -12.91 25.99
N ALA A 53 3.04 -11.74 26.22
CA ALA A 53 2.33 -10.54 26.59
C ALA A 53 1.07 -10.45 25.72
N ALA A 54 -0.09 -10.55 26.36
CA ALA A 54 -1.36 -10.35 25.69
C ALA A 54 -1.28 -8.97 25.03
N VAL A 55 -1.18 -8.94 23.70
CA VAL A 55 -1.25 -7.69 22.94
C VAL A 55 -2.66 -7.15 23.21
N PRO A 56 -2.80 -5.98 23.87
CA PRO A 56 -4.10 -5.37 24.08
C PRO A 56 -4.73 -5.01 22.72
N PRO A 57 -6.06 -4.82 22.65
CA PRO A 57 -6.85 -5.03 21.42
C PRO A 57 -6.39 -4.11 20.29
N SER A 58 -6.71 -4.45 19.03
CA SER A 58 -6.62 -3.51 17.91
C SER A 58 -7.66 -2.40 18.08
N GLY A 59 -7.40 -1.52 19.04
CA GLY A 59 -8.12 -0.30 19.29
C GLY A 59 -7.56 0.74 18.35
N PHE A 60 -8.09 0.75 17.12
CA PHE A 60 -7.84 1.81 16.16
C PHE A 60 -8.03 3.14 16.87
N GLY A 61 -7.00 4.01 16.80
CA GLY A 61 -7.02 5.28 17.52
C GLY A 61 -8.13 6.21 16.99
N LYS A 62 -8.28 7.39 17.59
CA LYS A 62 -9.25 8.41 17.14
C LYS A 62 -9.04 8.88 15.68
N VAL A 63 -7.89 8.57 15.09
CA VAL A 63 -7.54 8.96 13.73
C VAL A 63 -7.35 7.69 12.92
N PHE A 64 -8.23 7.50 11.95
CA PHE A 64 -8.09 6.45 10.96
C PHE A 64 -6.73 6.52 10.26
N LEU A 65 -6.00 5.40 10.28
CA LEU A 65 -4.65 5.27 9.73
C LEU A 65 -3.70 6.36 10.26
N ALA A 66 -3.61 6.44 11.58
CA ALA A 66 -2.59 7.25 12.25
C ALA A 66 -1.17 6.76 11.92
N VAL A 67 -0.16 7.58 12.18
CA VAL A 67 1.25 7.21 11.97
C VAL A 67 1.59 5.97 12.80
N GLY A 68 2.14 4.94 12.15
CA GLY A 68 2.49 3.67 12.79
C GLY A 68 1.43 2.58 12.64
N GLU A 69 0.19 2.95 12.32
CA GLU A 69 -0.91 2.01 12.08
C GLU A 69 -0.78 1.31 10.73
N CYS A 70 -1.44 0.17 10.60
CA CYS A 70 -1.40 -0.65 9.40
C CYS A 70 -2.75 -0.71 8.70
N GLY A 71 -2.69 -0.71 7.38
CA GLY A 71 -3.84 -0.92 6.51
C GLY A 71 -3.75 -2.24 5.75
N SER A 72 -4.90 -2.82 5.42
CA SER A 72 -5.03 -3.88 4.43
C SER A 72 -5.20 -3.32 3.01
N PHE A 73 -4.91 -4.15 2.01
CA PHE A 73 -5.35 -3.92 0.63
C PHE A 73 -6.49 -4.87 0.29
N GLY A 74 -7.59 -4.35 -0.26
CA GLY A 74 -8.74 -5.14 -0.68
C GLY A 74 -9.50 -4.50 -1.83
N THR A 75 -10.46 -5.22 -2.39
CA THR A 75 -11.35 -4.74 -3.48
C THR A 75 -12.35 -3.68 -3.01
N VAL A 76 -12.57 -3.59 -1.69
CA VAL A 76 -13.42 -2.61 -1.01
C VAL A 76 -12.55 -1.74 -0.10
N GLY A 77 -11.77 -0.86 -0.72
CA GLY A 77 -10.97 0.13 -0.01
C GLY A 77 -9.86 -0.45 0.88
N SER A 78 -9.25 0.43 1.66
CA SER A 78 -8.27 0.08 2.68
C SER A 78 -8.95 0.13 4.05
N THR A 79 -8.70 -0.87 4.88
CA THR A 79 -9.20 -0.95 6.25
C THR A 79 -8.03 -0.95 7.21
N GLU A 80 -8.17 -0.30 8.35
CA GLU A 80 -7.19 -0.38 9.43
C GLU A 80 -7.20 -1.79 10.03
N VAL A 81 -6.01 -2.35 10.24
CA VAL A 81 -5.81 -3.70 10.79
C VAL A 81 -4.58 -3.69 11.71
N PRO A 82 -4.54 -4.52 12.76
CA PRO A 82 -3.33 -4.64 13.57
C PRO A 82 -2.14 -5.07 12.71
N CYS A 83 -0.99 -4.43 12.88
CA CYS A 83 0.19 -4.67 12.03
C CYS A 83 0.73 -6.11 12.05
N GLY A 84 0.45 -6.89 13.10
CA GLY A 84 0.81 -8.31 13.18
C GLY A 84 -0.18 -9.24 12.48
N SER A 85 -1.28 -8.71 11.93
CA SER A 85 -2.26 -9.49 11.19
C SER A 85 -1.70 -9.93 9.84
N GLU A 86 -2.06 -11.14 9.41
CA GLU A 86 -1.86 -11.63 8.05
C GLU A 86 -2.49 -10.72 6.97
N ARG A 87 -3.47 -9.89 7.34
CA ARG A 87 -4.12 -8.94 6.42
C ARG A 87 -3.39 -7.61 6.34
N ALA A 88 -2.43 -7.35 7.23
CA ALA A 88 -1.68 -6.11 7.24
C ALA A 88 -0.74 -6.08 6.04
N ALA A 89 -0.84 -5.02 5.24
CA ALA A 89 -0.13 -4.94 3.98
C ALA A 89 0.81 -3.74 3.89
N ALA A 90 0.46 -2.63 4.55
CA ALA A 90 1.31 -1.46 4.64
C ALA A 90 1.12 -0.71 5.96
N ARG A 91 2.18 -0.04 6.41
CA ARG A 91 2.21 0.84 7.58
C ARG A 91 2.22 2.29 7.15
N VAL A 92 1.54 3.14 7.89
CA VAL A 92 1.56 4.59 7.72
C VAL A 92 2.88 5.15 8.27
N VAL A 93 3.66 5.81 7.42
CA VAL A 93 4.90 6.52 7.83
C VAL A 93 4.67 8.02 8.03
N ALA A 94 3.60 8.57 7.44
CA ALA A 94 3.15 9.93 7.69
C ALA A 94 1.65 10.07 7.38
N ARG A 95 0.93 10.83 8.22
CA ARG A 95 -0.48 11.20 8.02
C ARG A 95 -0.60 12.71 7.93
N ARG A 96 -1.40 13.20 6.98
CA ARG A 96 -1.61 14.63 6.73
C ARG A 96 -3.08 14.89 6.40
N ASP A 97 -3.64 15.94 6.94
CA ASP A 97 -5.02 16.35 6.64
C ASP A 97 -5.09 17.15 5.34
N GLY A 98 -6.28 17.18 4.74
CA GLY A 98 -6.51 17.85 3.47
C GLY A 98 -5.99 17.07 2.24
N ARG A 99 -5.87 17.75 1.11
CA ARG A 99 -5.48 17.13 -0.16
C ARG A 99 -3.97 16.99 -0.27
N ALA A 100 -3.51 15.88 -0.84
CA ALA A 100 -2.07 15.65 -1.08
C ALA A 100 -1.44 16.68 -2.03
N SER A 101 -2.23 17.30 -2.91
CA SER A 101 -1.76 18.38 -3.80
C SER A 101 -1.35 19.65 -3.06
N ASP A 102 -1.93 19.89 -1.88
CA ASP A 102 -1.83 21.15 -1.15
C ASP A 102 -0.96 20.98 0.12
N GLY A 103 -0.65 19.73 0.48
CA GLY A 103 0.13 19.38 1.66
C GLY A 103 1.62 19.12 1.38
N PRO A 104 2.43 18.94 2.44
CA PRO A 104 3.84 18.61 2.29
C PRO A 104 4.02 17.25 1.59
N PRO A 105 5.09 17.07 0.81
CA PRO A 105 5.35 15.80 0.14
C PRO A 105 5.59 14.69 1.16
N CYS A 106 5.22 13.47 0.78
CA CYS A 106 5.54 12.28 1.57
C CYS A 106 7.05 12.08 1.75
N PRO A 107 7.49 11.37 2.81
CA PRO A 107 8.87 10.95 2.96
C PRO A 107 9.40 10.27 1.70
N ALA A 108 10.70 10.43 1.45
CA ALA A 108 11.38 9.95 0.24
C ALA A 108 11.09 8.47 -0.07
N THR A 109 11.11 7.61 0.94
CA THR A 109 10.99 6.14 0.81
C THR A 109 9.55 5.62 0.91
N THR A 110 8.57 6.48 0.68
CA THR A 110 7.16 6.09 0.67
C THR A 110 6.89 5.18 -0.52
N ASP A 111 6.18 4.07 -0.33
CA ASP A 111 5.88 3.13 -1.42
C ASP A 111 4.67 3.58 -2.24
N PHE A 112 3.68 4.20 -1.61
CA PHE A 112 2.52 4.78 -2.28
C PHE A 112 1.79 5.77 -1.35
N VAL A 113 0.93 6.60 -1.93
CA VAL A 113 0.07 7.54 -1.19
C VAL A 113 -1.35 7.01 -1.20
N LEU A 114 -1.93 6.83 -0.02
CA LEU A 114 -3.34 6.55 0.14
C LEU A 114 -4.10 7.86 0.35
N HIS A 115 -5.06 8.16 -0.52
CA HIS A 115 -5.96 9.28 -0.34
C HIS A 115 -7.15 8.86 0.53
N ILE A 116 -7.42 9.64 1.57
CA ILE A 116 -8.48 9.39 2.54
C ILE A 116 -9.58 10.43 2.27
N SER A 117 -10.74 9.98 1.84
CA SER A 117 -11.91 10.82 1.66
C SER A 117 -12.56 11.12 3.00
N GLU A 118 -13.24 12.26 3.11
CA GLU A 118 -14.07 12.53 4.28
C GLU A 118 -15.22 11.52 4.33
N GLN A 119 -15.43 10.92 5.51
CA GLN A 119 -16.55 10.03 5.76
C GLN A 119 -17.23 10.46 7.07
N ARG A 120 -18.52 10.78 7.01
CA ARG A 120 -19.37 11.05 8.17
C ARG A 120 -20.59 10.11 8.11
N PRO A 121 -20.64 9.07 8.95
CA PRO A 121 -21.83 8.23 9.03
C PRO A 121 -23.04 9.07 9.47
N ALA A 122 -24.19 8.90 8.82
CA ALA A 122 -25.39 9.70 9.10
C ALA A 122 -26.03 9.45 10.48
N ALA A 123 -25.61 8.39 11.17
CA ALA A 123 -26.11 7.98 12.50
C ALA A 123 -25.07 8.23 13.62
N ASP A 124 -24.03 9.00 13.34
CA ASP A 124 -22.98 9.35 14.30
C ASP A 124 -23.41 10.59 15.11
N GLU A 125 -24.17 10.36 16.18
CA GLU A 125 -24.74 11.41 17.05
C GLU A 125 -23.67 12.14 17.89
N ASP A 126 -22.50 11.53 18.12
CA ASP A 126 -21.37 12.08 18.88
C ASP A 126 -20.17 12.53 18.01
N GLY A 127 -20.17 12.19 16.71
CA GLY A 127 -19.22 12.70 15.73
C GLY A 127 -17.83 12.08 15.84
N ASP A 128 -17.68 10.97 16.57
CA ASP A 128 -16.41 10.30 16.83
C ASP A 128 -16.01 9.31 15.73
N GLY A 129 -16.95 8.97 14.83
CA GLY A 129 -16.76 8.13 13.65
C GLY A 129 -16.41 8.92 12.37
N ALA A 130 -16.31 10.25 12.46
CA ALA A 130 -15.95 11.09 11.33
C ALA A 130 -14.48 10.91 10.93
N VAL A 131 -14.23 10.40 9.72
CA VAL A 131 -12.89 10.34 9.14
C VAL A 131 -12.63 11.64 8.39
N PRO A 132 -11.68 12.49 8.82
CA PRO A 132 -11.36 13.71 8.10
C PRO A 132 -10.63 13.40 6.80
N GLN A 133 -10.90 14.20 5.76
CA GLN A 133 -10.16 14.13 4.50
C GLN A 133 -8.65 14.28 4.76
N GLY A 134 -7.85 13.47 4.07
CA GLY A 134 -6.41 13.47 4.24
C GLY A 134 -5.68 12.62 3.22
N TYR A 135 -4.40 12.41 3.49
CA TYR A 135 -3.60 11.39 2.83
C TYR A 135 -2.61 10.75 3.79
N ALA A 136 -2.32 9.48 3.55
CA ALA A 136 -1.35 8.70 4.28
C ALA A 136 -0.21 8.28 3.33
N CYS A 137 1.02 8.53 3.75
CA CYS A 137 2.22 8.04 3.11
C CYS A 137 2.47 6.64 3.64
N MET A 138 2.41 5.64 2.76
CA MET A 138 2.39 4.24 3.15
C MET A 138 3.70 3.55 2.77
N ARG A 139 4.19 2.68 3.65
CA ARG A 139 5.30 1.76 3.40
C ARG A 139 4.77 0.34 3.49
N LYS A 140 4.95 -0.48 2.45
CA LYS A 140 4.54 -1.88 2.50
C LYS A 140 5.26 -2.59 3.63
N LEU A 141 4.63 -3.60 4.21
CA LEU A 141 5.28 -4.44 5.22
C LEU A 141 6.22 -5.48 4.60
N GLN A 142 6.01 -5.81 3.32
CA GLN A 142 6.79 -6.79 2.57
C GLN A 142 7.23 -6.22 1.22
N PRO A 143 8.37 -6.69 0.67
CA PRO A 143 8.79 -6.37 -0.68
C PRO A 143 7.75 -6.78 -1.75
N PRO A 144 7.77 -6.16 -2.94
CA PRO A 144 8.68 -5.07 -3.35
C PRO A 144 8.31 -3.73 -2.70
N HIS A 145 9.32 -2.88 -2.48
CA HIS A 145 9.18 -1.52 -1.94
C HIS A 145 9.45 -0.48 -3.05
N PRO A 146 8.43 -0.02 -3.79
CA PRO A 146 8.61 0.94 -4.87
C PRO A 146 9.27 2.26 -4.47
N GLY A 147 9.22 2.65 -3.19
CA GLY A 147 9.87 3.86 -2.71
C GLY A 147 11.38 3.69 -2.43
N ASP A 148 11.93 2.48 -2.55
CA ASP A 148 13.36 2.25 -2.36
C ASP A 148 14.17 2.67 -3.58
N PRO A 149 15.40 3.18 -3.37
CA PRO A 149 16.29 3.56 -4.46
C PRO A 149 16.42 2.49 -5.55
N GLY A 150 15.94 2.81 -6.74
CA GLY A 150 16.03 1.95 -7.92
C GLY A 150 15.00 0.82 -8.01
N ALA A 151 14.06 0.72 -7.06
CA ALA A 151 12.99 -0.27 -7.11
C ALA A 151 11.94 0.05 -8.19
N GLY A 152 11.72 1.34 -8.50
CA GLY A 152 10.73 1.75 -9.49
C GLY A 152 9.31 1.82 -8.92
N GLY A 153 8.59 2.89 -9.27
CA GLY A 153 7.14 2.97 -9.08
C GLY A 153 6.70 3.64 -7.78
N GLY A 154 7.63 4.25 -7.05
CA GLY A 154 7.31 5.08 -5.90
C GLY A 154 6.59 6.38 -6.30
N PRO A 155 5.95 7.07 -5.36
CA PRO A 155 5.34 8.37 -5.60
C PRO A 155 6.36 9.49 -5.78
N ARG A 156 7.65 9.24 -5.50
CA ARG A 156 8.72 10.24 -5.53
C ARG A 156 9.98 9.65 -6.14
N THR A 157 10.59 10.40 -7.05
CA THR A 157 11.96 10.14 -7.50
C THR A 157 12.96 10.67 -6.47
N ILE A 158 13.97 9.86 -6.15
CA ILE A 158 15.02 10.10 -5.17
C ILE A 158 16.40 9.69 -5.73
N VAL A 159 17.46 9.94 -4.98
CA VAL A 159 18.81 9.51 -5.36
C VAL A 159 18.88 7.99 -5.33
N GLY A 160 19.46 7.42 -6.39
CA GLY A 160 19.59 5.99 -6.64
C GLY A 160 18.53 5.45 -7.61
N ASP A 161 17.49 6.22 -7.90
CA ASP A 161 16.44 5.82 -8.85
C ASP A 161 16.91 5.90 -10.29
N CYS A 162 16.33 5.02 -11.09
CA CYS A 162 16.47 5.05 -12.53
C CYS A 162 15.26 5.71 -13.17
N VAL A 163 15.53 6.49 -14.22
CA VAL A 163 14.51 7.25 -14.94
C VAL A 163 14.71 7.11 -16.44
N HIS A 164 13.61 7.31 -17.16
CA HIS A 164 13.60 7.52 -18.60
C HIS A 164 12.91 8.84 -18.92
N ASP A 165 13.39 9.49 -19.98
CA ASP A 165 12.72 10.64 -20.56
C ASP A 165 11.41 10.20 -21.24
N THR A 166 10.34 10.98 -21.03
CA THR A 166 9.02 10.72 -21.60
C THR A 166 8.61 11.72 -22.68
N GLY A 167 9.52 12.61 -23.09
CA GLY A 167 9.22 13.80 -23.88
C GLY A 167 8.81 15.00 -23.03
N ASP A 168 8.75 16.17 -23.64
CA ASP A 168 8.27 17.43 -23.04
C ASP A 168 9.01 17.86 -21.75
N GLY A 169 10.27 17.45 -21.59
CA GLY A 169 11.06 17.70 -20.39
C GLY A 169 10.55 16.97 -19.14
N LYS A 170 9.75 15.92 -19.32
CA LYS A 170 9.22 15.08 -18.24
C LYS A 170 10.01 13.78 -18.16
N VAL A 171 10.28 13.38 -16.93
CA VAL A 171 10.96 12.14 -16.59
C VAL A 171 10.01 11.26 -15.79
N ARG A 172 10.13 9.96 -15.98
CA ARG A 172 9.39 8.96 -15.21
C ARG A 172 10.37 7.95 -14.64
N GLU A 173 10.12 7.54 -13.41
CA GLU A 173 10.87 6.48 -12.75
C GLU A 173 10.60 5.12 -13.41
N THR A 174 11.58 4.23 -13.34
CA THR A 174 11.45 2.82 -13.69
C THR A 174 12.43 2.00 -12.84
N ALA A 175 12.17 0.70 -12.72
CA ALA A 175 13.05 -0.20 -11.97
C ALA A 175 14.45 -0.24 -12.62
N CYS A 176 15.49 -0.09 -11.80
CA CYS A 176 16.87 -0.06 -12.27
C CYS A 176 17.35 -1.39 -12.86
N ASP A 177 16.71 -2.50 -12.49
CA ASP A 177 17.03 -3.84 -12.99
C ASP A 177 16.43 -4.14 -14.39
N GLY A 178 15.69 -3.18 -14.97
CA GLY A 178 15.07 -3.32 -16.28
C GLY A 178 13.76 -4.09 -16.29
N THR A 179 13.21 -4.45 -15.12
CA THR A 179 11.92 -5.18 -15.03
C THR A 179 10.69 -4.28 -15.18
N GLY A 180 10.86 -2.96 -15.18
CA GLY A 180 9.79 -1.99 -15.39
C GLY A 180 9.26 -1.97 -16.82
N GLU A 181 8.13 -1.28 -17.05
CA GLU A 181 7.50 -1.17 -18.38
C GLU A 181 8.41 -0.58 -19.46
N ARG A 182 9.40 0.22 -19.06
CA ARG A 182 10.41 0.80 -19.93
C ARG A 182 11.78 0.64 -19.32
N GLU A 183 12.76 0.40 -20.18
CA GLU A 183 14.15 0.28 -19.77
C GLU A 183 14.65 1.61 -19.15
N PRO A 184 15.45 1.51 -18.08
CA PRO A 184 16.06 2.68 -17.45
C PRO A 184 17.13 3.28 -18.39
N ARG A 185 17.19 4.62 -18.45
CA ARG A 185 18.17 5.33 -19.32
C ARG A 185 19.17 6.15 -18.53
N PHE A 186 18.76 6.68 -17.38
CA PHE A 186 19.59 7.47 -16.51
C PHE A 186 19.41 7.01 -15.07
N LYS A 187 20.43 7.18 -14.24
CA LYS A 187 20.36 7.00 -12.79
C LYS A 187 20.63 8.32 -12.09
N VAL A 188 19.75 8.72 -11.18
CA VAL A 188 19.97 9.88 -10.31
C VAL A 188 21.05 9.51 -9.30
N VAL A 189 22.24 10.11 -9.40
CA VAL A 189 23.37 9.75 -8.53
C VAL A 189 23.58 10.73 -7.39
N GLU A 190 23.04 11.94 -7.52
CA GLU A 190 23.24 13.00 -6.54
C GLU A 190 22.04 13.96 -6.51
N ALA A 191 21.82 14.59 -5.35
CA ALA A 191 20.87 15.67 -5.18
C ALA A 191 21.60 16.91 -4.63
N VAL A 192 21.51 18.02 -5.36
CA VAL A 192 22.17 19.29 -5.07
C VAL A 192 21.17 20.44 -4.98
N LYS A 193 21.64 21.62 -4.55
CA LYS A 193 20.81 22.82 -4.48
C LYS A 193 20.62 23.44 -5.86
N ASP A 194 21.72 23.59 -6.59
CA ASP A 194 21.76 24.28 -7.87
C ASP A 194 22.35 23.40 -8.97
N ARG A 195 21.90 23.58 -10.21
CA ARG A 195 22.37 22.77 -11.36
C ARG A 195 23.88 22.87 -11.58
N ALA A 196 24.48 24.01 -11.24
CA ALA A 196 25.92 24.23 -11.37
C ALA A 196 26.75 23.35 -10.43
N ASP A 197 26.15 22.83 -9.36
CA ASP A 197 26.81 21.93 -8.41
C ASP A 197 26.84 20.48 -8.90
N CYS A 198 26.10 20.16 -9.97
CA CYS A 198 26.08 18.81 -10.52
C CYS A 198 27.44 18.45 -11.15
N PRO A 199 27.89 17.18 -11.02
CA PRO A 199 29.08 16.72 -11.71
C PRO A 199 28.98 16.90 -13.23
N ALA A 200 30.11 17.15 -13.90
CA ALA A 200 30.17 17.30 -15.37
C ALA A 200 29.65 16.08 -16.15
N SER A 201 29.61 14.91 -15.51
CA SER A 201 29.03 13.68 -16.07
C SER A 201 27.50 13.66 -16.11
N THR A 202 26.84 14.71 -15.64
CA THR A 202 25.37 14.80 -15.60
C THR A 202 24.81 14.94 -17.00
N GLY A 203 24.02 13.96 -17.42
CA GLY A 203 23.34 13.96 -18.72
C GLY A 203 21.89 14.44 -18.64
N LEU A 204 21.28 14.42 -17.46
CA LEU A 204 19.88 14.79 -17.25
C LEU A 204 19.69 15.43 -15.86
N TYR A 205 18.94 16.53 -15.82
CA TYR A 205 18.54 17.18 -14.56
C TYR A 205 17.11 16.78 -14.20
N VAL A 206 16.95 16.20 -13.02
CA VAL A 206 15.65 15.73 -12.50
C VAL A 206 15.16 16.69 -11.43
N ARG A 207 13.88 17.07 -11.45
CA ARG A 207 13.28 17.81 -10.34
C ARG A 207 12.97 16.84 -9.20
N LEU A 208 13.69 17.00 -8.11
CA LEU A 208 13.46 16.29 -6.86
C LEU A 208 12.69 17.20 -5.88
N GLY A 209 12.21 16.62 -4.79
CA GLY A 209 11.60 17.39 -3.69
C GLY A 209 12.54 17.50 -2.48
N GLY A 210 12.31 18.52 -1.64
CA GLY A 210 13.10 18.77 -0.42
C GLY A 210 14.16 19.86 -0.61
N ALA A 211 15.12 19.93 0.31
CA ALA A 211 16.12 21.01 0.37
C ALA A 211 17.18 20.98 -0.75
N ARG A 212 17.25 19.87 -1.51
CA ARG A 212 18.16 19.67 -2.65
C ARG A 212 17.33 19.27 -3.87
N PRO A 213 16.69 20.24 -4.55
CA PRO A 213 15.65 19.96 -5.53
C PRO A 213 16.20 19.55 -6.91
N VAL A 214 17.52 19.55 -7.11
CA VAL A 214 18.14 19.20 -8.39
C VAL A 214 18.78 17.83 -8.29
N GLY A 215 18.22 16.86 -9.00
CA GLY A 215 18.81 15.53 -9.19
C GLY A 215 19.77 15.54 -10.37
N CYS A 216 21.02 15.14 -10.13
CA CYS A 216 22.04 14.98 -11.15
C CYS A 216 21.99 13.53 -11.64
N ALA A 217 21.45 13.30 -12.85
CA ALA A 217 21.33 11.96 -13.41
C ALA A 217 22.37 11.70 -14.49
N ARG A 218 23.00 10.52 -14.41
CA ARG A 218 24.01 10.05 -15.35
C ARG A 218 23.41 9.00 -16.28
N PRO A 219 23.80 8.94 -17.56
CA PRO A 219 23.44 7.81 -18.43
C PRO A 219 23.86 6.47 -17.80
N LEU A 220 23.04 5.45 -18.01
CA LEU A 220 23.33 4.07 -17.63
C LEU A 220 24.19 3.35 -18.68
#